data_AF-A0A060S583-F1
#
_entry.id   AF-A0A060S583-F1
#
_cell.length_a   1.000
_cell.length_b   1.000
_cell.length_c   1.000
_cell.angle_alpha   90.00
_cell.angle_beta   90.00
_cell.angle_gamma   90.00
#
_symmetry.space_group_name_H-M   'P 1'
#
loop_
_entity.id
_entity.type
_entity.pdbx_description
1 polymer ?
#
loop_
_entity_poly.entity_id
_entity_poly.type
_entity_poly.pdbx_seq_one_letter_code
_entity_poly.pdbx_strand_id
1 'polypeptide(L)'
;MSTSIPKLRSSPAPAPTISIDAALVVVTHRSLKTARQLAANDKYGEDGGVTLAVLGQKVLETVYAQGILSHFEDRKVNNTMTLLSMLPTRIGGWVDQYKWKEKVRRAPDVDMNTQEEECTLFHAYVGTVFVEQGYEAVRAWILPATQVENRLQRFR
;
A
#
# COMPACT_ATOMS: atom_id res chain seq x y z
N MET A 1 -30.23 -11.44 2.78
CA MET A 1 -29.14 -12.27 3.32
C MET A 1 -27.83 -11.70 2.80
N SER A 2 -27.07 -11.01 3.66
CA SER A 2 -25.83 -10.33 3.27
C SER A 2 -24.65 -11.27 3.49
N THR A 3 -24.08 -11.80 2.42
CA THR A 3 -22.88 -12.64 2.45
C THR A 3 -21.67 -11.78 2.72
N SER A 4 -21.33 -11.64 4.00
CA SER A 4 -20.09 -10.99 4.43
C SER A 4 -18.91 -11.85 4.01
N ILE A 5 -18.15 -11.39 3.01
CA ILE A 5 -16.87 -11.98 2.62
C ILE A 5 -15.93 -11.89 3.84
N PRO A 6 -15.29 -12.99 4.28
CA PRO A 6 -14.39 -12.95 5.42
C PRO A 6 -13.21 -12.02 5.12
N LYS A 7 -13.16 -10.86 5.81
CA LYS A 7 -11.98 -9.97 5.83
C LYS A 7 -10.76 -10.80 6.18
N LEU A 8 -9.86 -11.01 5.21
CA LEU A 8 -8.59 -11.69 5.45
C LEU A 8 -7.80 -10.90 6.49
N ARG A 9 -7.57 -11.51 7.65
CA ARG A 9 -6.94 -10.89 8.83
C ARG A 9 -5.41 -10.98 8.82
N SER A 10 -4.76 -10.88 7.66
CA SER A 10 -3.31 -10.66 7.60
C SER A 10 -3.06 -9.14 7.70
N SER A 11 -2.93 -8.66 8.93
CA SER A 11 -2.46 -7.29 9.19
C SER A 11 -0.97 -7.22 8.83
N PRO A 12 -0.49 -6.21 8.08
CA PRO A 12 0.94 -6.01 7.95
C PRO A 12 1.49 -5.57 9.31
N ALA A 13 2.81 -5.67 9.47
CA ALA A 13 3.47 -5.13 10.66
C ALA A 13 3.11 -3.64 10.84
N PRO A 14 3.30 -3.04 12.03
CA PRO A 14 3.10 -1.61 12.22
C PRO A 14 3.75 -0.79 11.10
N ALA A 15 3.01 0.18 10.57
CA ALA A 15 3.50 0.96 9.44
C ALA A 15 4.79 1.74 9.82
N PRO A 16 5.84 1.73 8.97
CA PRO A 16 7.08 2.45 9.23
C PRO A 16 6.84 3.95 9.45
N THR A 17 7.50 4.56 10.42
CA THR A 17 7.38 6.00 10.62
C THR A 17 8.03 6.75 9.46
N ILE A 18 7.39 7.79 8.95
CA ILE A 18 7.90 8.66 7.87
C ILE A 18 8.08 10.09 8.39
N SER A 19 8.89 10.90 7.71
CA SER A 19 9.05 12.31 8.09
C SER A 19 7.73 13.09 7.99
N ILE A 20 7.62 14.19 8.75
CA ILE A 20 6.43 15.05 8.75
C ILE A 20 6.17 15.62 7.35
N ASP A 21 7.23 16.02 6.64
CA ASP A 21 7.14 16.56 5.29
C ASP A 21 6.58 15.52 4.32
N ALA A 22 7.05 14.28 4.41
CA ALA A 22 6.53 13.22 3.58
C ALA A 22 5.10 12.82 3.95
N ALA A 23 4.78 12.81 5.25
CA ALA A 23 3.41 12.60 5.71
C ALA A 23 2.46 13.65 5.14
N LEU A 24 2.86 14.92 5.08
CA LEU A 24 2.07 15.99 4.49
C LEU A 24 1.79 15.75 2.99
N VAL A 25 2.79 15.29 2.24
CA VAL A 25 2.64 14.91 0.83
C VAL A 25 1.64 13.77 0.68
N VAL A 26 1.80 12.69 1.46
CA VAL A 26 0.95 11.48 1.36
C VAL A 26 -0.50 11.74 1.77
N VAL A 27 -0.73 12.55 2.80
CA VAL A 27 -2.10 12.82 3.30
C VAL A 27 -2.80 13.97 2.57
N THR A 28 -2.18 14.57 1.56
CA THR A 28 -2.81 15.64 0.76
C THR A 28 -3.33 15.09 -0.57
N HIS A 29 -4.65 14.96 -0.68
CA HIS A 29 -5.27 14.39 -1.87
C HIS A 29 -5.16 15.32 -3.10
N ARG A 30 -5.11 14.71 -4.30
CA ARG A 30 -5.00 15.38 -5.61
C ARG A 30 -6.09 16.42 -5.92
N SER A 31 -7.25 16.33 -5.25
CA SER A 31 -8.32 17.32 -5.38
C SER A 31 -7.97 18.68 -4.74
N LEU A 32 -7.01 18.72 -3.82
CA LEU A 32 -6.54 19.96 -3.18
C LEU A 32 -5.31 20.52 -3.90
N LYS A 33 -5.46 20.93 -5.17
CA LYS A 33 -4.34 21.37 -6.03
C LYS A 33 -3.41 22.39 -5.36
N THR A 34 -3.96 23.42 -4.72
CA THR A 34 -3.17 24.45 -4.03
C THR A 34 -2.41 23.89 -2.83
N ALA A 35 -3.06 23.07 -1.99
CA ALA A 35 -2.40 22.45 -0.84
C ALA A 35 -1.28 21.49 -1.27
N ARG A 36 -1.48 20.80 -2.40
CA ARG A 36 -0.50 19.89 -3.00
C ARG A 36 0.73 20.63 -3.54
N GLN A 37 0.52 21.77 -4.19
CA GLN A 37 1.63 22.65 -4.61
C GLN A 37 2.41 23.20 -3.41
N LEU A 38 1.73 23.48 -2.29
CA LEU A 38 2.40 23.92 -1.05
C LEU A 38 3.14 22.78 -0.34
N ALA A 39 2.66 21.54 -0.50
CA ALA A 39 3.32 20.34 0.01
C ALA A 39 4.42 19.82 -0.93
N ALA A 40 4.54 20.38 -2.14
CA ALA A 40 5.56 20.01 -3.10
C ALA A 40 6.95 20.12 -2.47
N ASN A 41 7.78 19.11 -2.70
CA ASN A 41 9.07 19.00 -2.06
C ASN A 41 10.05 18.35 -3.03
N ASP A 42 11.22 18.95 -3.24
CA ASP A 42 12.25 18.45 -4.16
C ASP A 42 12.62 16.98 -3.89
N LYS A 43 12.56 16.54 -2.62
CA LYS A 43 12.86 15.18 -2.20
C LYS A 43 11.73 14.18 -2.52
N TYR A 44 10.48 14.64 -2.49
CA TYR A 44 9.28 13.79 -2.59
C TYR A 44 8.48 14.02 -3.89
N GLY A 45 9.02 14.85 -4.78
CA GLY A 45 8.43 15.25 -6.04
C GLY A 45 7.66 16.56 -5.96
N GLU A 46 7.88 17.41 -6.97
CA GLU A 46 7.08 18.63 -7.19
C GLU A 46 5.62 18.30 -7.55
N ASP A 47 5.41 17.08 -8.03
CA ASP A 47 4.08 16.62 -8.39
C ASP A 47 3.22 16.32 -7.18
N GLY A 48 3.67 16.47 -5.92
CA GLY A 48 2.81 16.27 -4.75
C GLY A 48 2.33 14.83 -4.57
N GLY A 49 3.28 13.89 -4.68
CA GLY A 49 3.13 12.49 -4.27
C GLY A 49 2.71 11.52 -5.39
N VAL A 50 2.52 11.98 -6.63
CA VAL A 50 2.19 11.07 -7.75
C VAL A 50 3.40 10.22 -8.12
N THR A 51 4.59 10.81 -8.19
CA THR A 51 5.83 10.07 -8.45
C THR A 51 6.08 9.04 -7.35
N LEU A 52 5.80 9.38 -6.09
CA LEU A 52 5.88 8.44 -4.97
C LEU A 52 4.87 7.29 -5.12
N ALA A 53 3.64 7.55 -5.57
CA ALA A 53 2.67 6.50 -5.81
C ALA A 53 3.11 5.53 -6.93
N VAL A 54 3.65 6.04 -8.04
CA VAL A 54 4.15 5.19 -9.13
C VAL A 54 5.33 4.34 -8.65
N LEU A 55 6.29 4.95 -7.96
CA LEU A 55 7.45 4.24 -7.41
C LEU A 55 7.02 3.19 -6.40
N GLY A 56 6.17 3.57 -5.46
CA GLY A 56 5.69 2.69 -4.41
C GLY A 56 4.86 1.52 -4.93
N GLN A 57 4.09 1.70 -6.00
CA GLN A 57 3.42 0.60 -6.69
C GLN A 57 4.43 -0.45 -7.14
N LYS A 58 5.50 -0.03 -7.83
CA LYS A 58 6.52 -0.96 -8.36
C LYS A 58 7.30 -1.67 -7.26
N VAL A 59 7.66 -0.94 -6.21
CA VAL A 59 8.34 -1.53 -5.05
C VAL A 59 7.43 -2.53 -4.34
N LEU A 60 6.16 -2.18 -4.13
CA LEU A 60 5.20 -3.07 -3.48
C LEU A 60 4.95 -4.35 -4.29
N GLU A 61 4.70 -4.23 -5.61
CA GLU A 61 4.54 -5.36 -6.53
C GLU A 61 5.75 -6.31 -6.43
N THR A 62 6.96 -5.76 -6.41
CA THR A 62 8.22 -6.52 -6.31
C THR A 62 8.34 -7.25 -4.97
N VAL A 63 8.17 -6.55 -3.86
CA VAL A 63 8.30 -7.14 -2.51
C VAL A 63 7.22 -8.19 -2.27
N TYR A 64 6.00 -7.91 -2.68
CA TYR A 64 4.88 -8.84 -2.51
C TYR A 64 5.06 -10.09 -3.38
N ALA A 65 5.54 -9.95 -4.64
CA ALA A 65 5.92 -11.07 -5.48
C ALA A 65 7.05 -11.90 -4.86
N GLN A 66 8.09 -11.25 -4.31
CA GLN A 66 9.19 -11.92 -3.61
C GLN A 66 8.65 -12.75 -2.43
N GLY A 67 7.73 -12.18 -1.64
CA GLY A 67 7.13 -12.85 -0.50
C GLY A 67 6.24 -14.03 -0.87
N ILE A 68 5.51 -13.94 -1.97
CA ILE A 68 4.80 -15.09 -2.54
C ILE A 68 5.84 -16.17 -2.89
N LEU A 69 6.81 -15.84 -3.75
CA LEU A 69 7.77 -16.80 -4.29
C LEU A 69 8.63 -17.48 -3.22
N SER A 70 8.98 -16.79 -2.13
CA SER A 70 9.79 -17.36 -1.05
C SER A 70 9.12 -18.51 -0.28
N HIS A 71 7.81 -18.74 -0.46
CA HIS A 71 7.07 -19.79 0.23
C HIS A 71 6.56 -20.93 -0.68
N PHE A 72 6.76 -20.80 -2.00
CA PHE A 72 6.44 -21.85 -2.96
C PHE A 72 7.72 -22.57 -3.36
N GLU A 73 8.17 -23.54 -2.54
CA GLU A 73 9.20 -24.50 -2.96
C GLU A 73 8.71 -25.38 -4.12
N ASP A 74 7.40 -25.53 -4.30
CA ASP A 74 6.80 -26.32 -5.39
C ASP A 74 6.03 -25.48 -6.41
N ARG A 75 6.51 -25.60 -7.67
CA ARG A 75 6.20 -24.77 -8.84
C ARG A 75 4.78 -25.01 -9.37
N LYS A 76 3.83 -24.13 -9.02
CA LYS A 76 2.68 -23.84 -9.91
C LYS A 76 2.59 -22.33 -10.14
N VAL A 77 3.24 -21.88 -11.22
CA VAL A 77 3.24 -20.50 -11.75
C VAL A 77 1.82 -19.90 -11.84
N ASN A 78 0.81 -20.75 -12.07
CA ASN A 78 -0.59 -20.33 -12.17
C ASN A 78 -1.15 -19.75 -10.87
N ASN A 79 -0.68 -20.15 -9.69
CA ASN A 79 -1.15 -19.59 -8.42
C ASN A 79 -0.55 -18.22 -8.12
N THR A 80 0.66 -17.94 -8.61
CA THR A 80 1.37 -16.67 -8.38
C THR A 80 0.60 -15.50 -8.97
N MET A 81 0.10 -15.62 -10.21
CA MET A 81 -0.67 -14.55 -10.85
C MET A 81 -2.02 -14.29 -10.16
N THR A 82 -2.68 -15.34 -9.67
CA THR A 82 -3.90 -15.20 -8.86
C THR A 82 -3.62 -14.51 -7.52
N LEU A 83 -2.50 -14.80 -6.88
CA LEU A 83 -2.12 -14.15 -5.62
C LEU A 83 -1.73 -12.68 -5.82
N LEU A 84 -1.05 -12.37 -6.92
CA LEU A 84 -0.72 -11.00 -7.31
C LEU A 84 -1.98 -10.19 -7.64
N SER A 85 -2.96 -10.78 -8.31
CA SER A 85 -4.22 -10.07 -8.62
C SER A 85 -5.08 -9.77 -7.39
N MET A 86 -4.81 -10.42 -6.25
CA MET A 86 -5.45 -10.09 -4.98
C MET A 86 -4.85 -8.86 -4.28
N LEU A 87 -3.66 -8.39 -4.69
CA LEU A 87 -2.96 -7.30 -4.02
C LEU A 87 -3.81 -6.03 -3.85
N PRO A 88 -4.57 -5.54 -4.86
CA PRO A 88 -5.45 -4.38 -4.67
C PRO A 88 -6.47 -4.57 -3.54
N THR A 89 -7.05 -5.77 -3.41
CA THR A 89 -8.01 -6.08 -2.35
C THR A 89 -7.33 -6.14 -0.97
N ARG A 90 -6.06 -6.57 -0.93
CA ARG A 90 -5.25 -6.54 0.30
C ARG A 90 -4.97 -5.13 0.76
N ILE A 91 -4.59 -4.26 -0.17
CA ILE A 91 -4.31 -2.87 0.10
C ILE A 91 -5.50 -2.20 0.78
N GLY A 92 -6.72 -2.38 0.27
CA GLY A 92 -7.92 -1.84 0.92
C GLY A 92 -8.08 -2.31 2.36
N GLY A 93 -7.84 -3.60 2.61
CA GLY A 93 -7.84 -4.16 3.96
C GLY A 93 -6.76 -3.57 4.89
N TRP A 94 -5.59 -3.23 4.36
CA TRP A 94 -4.49 -2.62 5.12
C TRP A 94 -4.73 -1.13 5.40
N VAL A 95 -5.21 -0.39 4.41
CA VAL A 95 -5.59 1.03 4.51
C VAL A 95 -6.67 1.23 5.58
N ASP A 96 -7.67 0.34 5.60
CA ASP A 96 -8.70 0.29 6.65
C ASP A 96 -8.09 0.13 8.05
N GLN A 97 -7.17 -0.82 8.21
CA GLN A 97 -6.57 -1.15 9.50
C GLN A 97 -5.71 -0.02 10.06
N TYR A 98 -4.98 0.69 9.20
CA TYR A 98 -4.18 1.85 9.61
C TYR A 98 -4.99 3.14 9.78
N LYS A 99 -6.29 3.11 9.44
CA LYS A 99 -7.18 4.28 9.47
C LYS A 99 -6.64 5.46 8.65
N TRP A 100 -5.99 5.18 7.51
CA TRP A 100 -5.35 6.25 6.74
C TRP A 100 -6.36 7.13 6.01
N LYS A 101 -7.51 6.59 5.59
CA LYS A 101 -8.58 7.35 4.93
C LYS A 101 -9.04 8.56 5.75
N GLU A 102 -9.07 8.42 7.07
CA GLU A 102 -9.49 9.47 8.00
C GLU A 102 -8.45 10.60 8.12
N LYS A 103 -7.19 10.32 7.77
CA LYS A 103 -6.09 11.28 7.87
C LYS A 103 -5.91 12.10 6.59
N VAL A 104 -6.50 11.66 5.48
CA VAL A 104 -6.37 12.33 4.18
C VAL A 104 -7.19 13.62 4.16
N ARG A 105 -6.50 14.73 3.90
CA ARG A 105 -7.10 16.03 3.57
C ARG A 105 -7.56 16.00 2.12
N ARG A 106 -8.85 16.24 1.90
CA ARG A 106 -9.51 16.14 0.59
C ARG A 106 -10.64 17.15 0.45
N ALA A 107 -11.06 17.39 -0.80
CA ALA A 107 -12.31 18.06 -1.10
C ALA A 107 -13.53 17.21 -0.64
N PRO A 108 -14.67 17.83 -0.28
CA PRO A 108 -15.81 17.13 0.34
C PRO A 108 -16.46 16.04 -0.53
N ASP A 109 -16.33 16.15 -1.85
CA ASP A 109 -16.92 15.29 -2.87
C ASP A 109 -16.08 14.03 -3.18
N VAL A 110 -14.86 13.94 -2.65
CA VAL A 110 -13.96 12.82 -2.89
C VAL A 110 -14.33 11.63 -2.03
N ASP A 111 -14.60 10.47 -2.64
CA ASP A 111 -14.78 9.20 -1.94
C ASP A 111 -13.48 8.40 -1.82
N MET A 112 -12.92 8.34 -0.62
CA MET A 112 -11.70 7.58 -0.30
C MET A 112 -11.94 6.07 -0.15
N ASN A 113 -13.18 5.59 -0.28
CA ASN A 113 -13.48 4.15 -0.21
C ASN A 113 -13.40 3.46 -1.57
N THR A 114 -13.04 4.20 -2.62
CA THR A 114 -12.77 3.58 -3.93
C THR A 114 -11.43 2.85 -3.89
N GLN A 115 -11.37 1.72 -4.59
CA GLN A 115 -10.14 0.92 -4.63
C GLN A 115 -8.97 1.68 -5.26
N GLU A 116 -9.23 2.59 -6.20
CA GLU A 116 -8.21 3.45 -6.79
C GLU A 116 -7.57 4.37 -5.75
N GLU A 117 -8.38 5.02 -4.90
CA GLU A 117 -7.88 5.92 -3.85
C GLU A 117 -7.12 5.17 -2.76
N GLU A 118 -7.62 3.99 -2.35
CA GLU A 118 -6.92 3.13 -1.40
C GLU A 118 -5.56 2.67 -1.93
N CYS A 119 -5.51 2.23 -3.20
CA CYS A 119 -4.25 1.87 -3.86
C CYS A 119 -3.30 3.06 -3.94
N THR A 120 -3.78 4.21 -4.41
CA THR A 120 -2.96 5.41 -4.59
C THR A 120 -2.34 5.86 -3.27
N LEU A 121 -3.15 5.92 -2.20
CA LEU A 121 -2.71 6.30 -0.87
C LEU A 121 -1.64 5.34 -0.33
N PHE A 122 -1.88 4.04 -0.43
CA PHE A 122 -0.94 3.04 0.06
C PHE A 122 0.37 3.05 -0.75
N HIS A 123 0.28 3.16 -2.07
CA HIS A 123 1.46 3.25 -2.92
C HIS A 123 2.29 4.50 -2.63
N ALA A 124 1.66 5.68 -2.45
CA ALA A 124 2.37 6.91 -2.10
C ALA A 124 3.15 6.75 -0.77
N TYR A 125 2.53 6.07 0.21
CA TYR A 125 3.17 5.75 1.47
C TYR A 125 4.36 4.79 1.29
N VAL A 126 4.19 3.71 0.52
CA VAL A 126 5.30 2.77 0.21
C VAL A 126 6.45 3.48 -0.49
N GLY A 127 6.16 4.34 -1.47
CA GLY A 127 7.17 5.13 -2.18
C GLY A 127 7.93 6.03 -1.23
N THR A 128 7.25 6.63 -0.26
CA THR A 128 7.88 7.43 0.81
C THR A 128 8.83 6.60 1.66
N VAL A 129 8.37 5.46 2.17
CA VAL A 129 9.21 4.56 2.99
C VAL A 129 10.44 4.13 2.19
N PHE A 130 10.26 3.81 0.90
CA PHE A 130 11.38 3.47 0.03
C PHE A 130 12.39 4.61 -0.14
N VAL A 131 11.93 5.83 -0.37
CA VAL A 131 12.82 7.01 -0.53
C VAL A 131 13.55 7.34 0.76
N GLU A 132 12.88 7.24 1.92
CA GLU A 132 13.48 7.62 3.21
C GLU A 132 14.33 6.52 3.84
N GLN A 133 13.94 5.26 3.68
CA GLN A 133 14.46 4.12 4.47
C GLN A 133 14.93 2.95 3.60
N GLY A 134 14.71 3.00 2.29
CA GLY A 134 15.20 2.01 1.33
C GLY A 134 14.33 0.76 1.19
N TYR A 135 14.77 -0.12 0.28
CA TYR A 135 14.05 -1.35 -0.07
C TYR A 135 13.85 -2.30 1.10
N GLU A 136 14.89 -2.50 1.93
CA GLU A 136 14.83 -3.46 3.05
C GLU A 136 13.79 -3.07 4.11
N ALA A 137 13.54 -1.77 4.31
CA ALA A 137 12.48 -1.31 5.21
C ALA A 137 11.09 -1.70 4.70
N VAL A 138 10.83 -1.51 3.40
CA VAL A 138 9.57 -1.94 2.76
C VAL A 138 9.44 -3.46 2.81
N ARG A 139 10.53 -4.17 2.50
CA ARG A 139 10.57 -5.63 2.52
C ARG A 139 10.26 -6.20 3.90
N ALA A 140 10.90 -5.69 4.96
CA ALA A 140 10.66 -6.11 6.34
C ALA A 140 9.21 -5.82 6.79
N TRP A 141 8.60 -4.76 6.28
CA TRP A 141 7.22 -4.38 6.61
C TRP A 141 6.17 -5.26 5.90
N ILE A 142 6.35 -5.55 4.61
CA ILE A 142 5.34 -6.22 3.77
C ILE A 142 5.45 -7.75 3.82
N LEU A 143 6.66 -8.32 3.85
CA LEU A 143 6.85 -9.79 3.81
C LEU A 143 6.12 -10.56 4.94
N PRO A 144 6.02 -10.06 6.19
CA PRO A 144 5.24 -10.74 7.20
C PRO A 144 3.76 -10.91 6.83
N ALA A 145 3.19 -9.95 6.08
CA ALA A 145 1.81 -10.02 5.62
C ALA A 145 1.61 -11.16 4.60
N THR A 146 2.62 -11.42 3.74
CA THR A 146 2.57 -12.50 2.74
C THR A 146 2.77 -13.90 3.38
N GLN A 147 3.46 -13.97 4.51
CA GLN A 147 3.70 -15.22 5.25
C GLN A 147 2.44 -15.81 5.89
N VAL A 148 1.63 -14.97 6.51
CA VAL A 148 0.36 -15.40 7.15
C VAL A 148 -0.61 -15.96 6.11
N GLU A 149 -0.57 -15.42 4.89
CA GLU A 149 -1.48 -15.79 3.81
C GLU A 149 -1.19 -17.18 3.25
N ASN A 150 0.09 -17.50 3.04
CA ASN A 150 0.49 -18.82 2.55
C ASN A 150 0.15 -19.94 3.55
N ARG A 151 0.19 -19.65 4.86
CA ARG A 151 -0.24 -20.62 5.88
C ARG A 151 -1.74 -20.90 5.80
N LEU A 152 -2.57 -19.87 5.63
CA LEU A 152 -4.03 -20.04 5.56
C LEU A 152 -4.49 -20.77 4.30
N GLN A 153 -3.76 -20.66 3.18
CA GLN A 153 -4.08 -21.39 1.95
C GLN A 153 -3.67 -22.87 1.98
N ARG A 154 -2.70 -23.27 2.81
CA ARG A 154 -2.31 -24.69 2.97
C ARG A 154 -3.34 -25.54 3.75
N PHE A 155 -4.30 -24.92 4.43
CA PHE A 155 -5.32 -25.60 5.24
C PHE A 155 -6.73 -25.59 4.61
N ARG A 156 -6.83 -25.25 3.31
CA ARG A 156 -8.08 -25.29 2.54
C ARG A 156 -8.02 -26.32 1.43
#